data_AF-A0A832X007-F1
#
_entry.id   AF-A0A832X007-F1
#
_cell.length_a   1.000
_cell.length_b   1.000
_cell.length_c   1.000
_cell.angle_alpha   90.00
_cell.angle_beta   90.00
_cell.angle_gamma   90.00
#
_symmetry.space_group_name_H-M   'P 1'
#
loop_
_entity.id
_entity.type
_entity.pdbx_description
1 polymer ?
#
loop_
_entity_poly.entity_id
_entity_poly.type
_entity_poly.pdbx_seq_one_letter_code
_entity_poly.pdbx_strand_id
1 'polypeptide(L)'
;GKNLDDIETLILLAKKLGVKVSFEPVHEFPGISEDIWNDIGIRNKEKFHCTVDHIIELKKQGYPIINSKTYLKMVRDGKMDYKCRASGIIMNVTHDGTLETCRVHNESLGNVIWDGFESVWKNSEEHRKEIVENCSGCLFFGYTENSLMQSFNPEVLMHYEWM
;
A
#
# COMPACT_ATOMS: atom_id res chain seq x y z
N GLY A 1 10.02 4.75 -14.12
CA GLY A 1 8.60 4.45 -13.93
C GLY A 1 7.95 4.61 -15.27
N LYS A 2 7.48 3.52 -15.86
CA LYS A 2 7.07 3.47 -17.26
C LYS A 2 5.79 4.24 -17.58
N ASN A 3 4.88 4.34 -16.62
CA ASN A 3 3.51 4.79 -16.84
C ASN A 3 3.22 6.19 -16.27
N LEU A 4 4.25 6.97 -15.92
CA LEU A 4 4.06 8.29 -15.31
C LEU A 4 3.29 9.27 -16.22
N ASP A 5 3.37 9.09 -17.53
CA ASP A 5 2.66 9.90 -18.52
C ASP A 5 1.18 9.50 -18.69
N ASP A 6 0.81 8.28 -18.28
CA ASP A 6 -0.55 7.74 -18.47
C ASP A 6 -1.48 8.02 -17.28
N ILE A 7 -0.94 8.52 -16.18
CA ILE A 7 -1.66 8.70 -14.91
C ILE A 7 -2.90 9.58 -15.08
N GLU A 8 -2.78 10.72 -15.76
CA GLU A 8 -3.93 11.62 -15.96
C GLU A 8 -5.00 10.96 -16.83
N THR A 9 -4.59 10.27 -17.90
CA THR A 9 -5.49 9.49 -18.76
C THR A 9 -6.28 8.45 -17.97
N LEU A 10 -5.63 7.76 -17.02
CA LEU A 10 -6.29 6.79 -16.13
C LEU A 10 -7.30 7.46 -15.19
N ILE A 11 -6.98 8.63 -14.65
CA ILE A 11 -7.89 9.41 -13.79
C ILE A 11 -9.12 9.86 -14.58
N LEU A 12 -8.92 10.35 -15.81
CA LEU A 12 -10.00 10.77 -16.71
C LEU A 12 -10.88 9.58 -17.12
N LEU A 13 -10.28 8.42 -17.36
CA LEU A 13 -11.00 7.19 -17.64
C LEU A 13 -11.85 6.77 -16.44
N ALA A 14 -11.29 6.76 -15.23
CA ALA A 14 -12.02 6.42 -14.01
C ALA A 14 -13.25 7.34 -13.83
N LYS A 15 -13.07 8.64 -14.03
CA LYS A 15 -14.15 9.63 -14.02
C LYS A 15 -15.23 9.33 -15.06
N LYS A 16 -14.85 9.02 -16.30
CA LYS A 16 -15.78 8.66 -17.37
C LYS A 16 -16.59 7.41 -17.04
N LEU A 17 -15.96 6.42 -16.40
CA LEU A 17 -16.59 5.16 -16.02
C LEU A 17 -17.39 5.25 -14.71
N GLY A 18 -17.32 6.38 -13.99
CA GLY A 18 -17.96 6.52 -12.68
C GLY A 18 -17.34 5.64 -11.60
N VAL A 19 -16.07 5.23 -11.79
CA VAL A 19 -15.31 4.42 -10.83
C VAL A 19 -14.21 5.27 -10.20
N LYS A 20 -13.62 4.75 -9.13
CA LYS A 20 -12.48 5.37 -8.47
C LYS A 20 -11.17 4.69 -8.84
N VAL A 21 -10.06 5.41 -8.72
CA VAL A 21 -8.71 4.92 -9.01
C VAL A 21 -7.79 5.17 -7.82
N SER A 22 -6.92 4.21 -7.53
CA SER A 22 -5.80 4.37 -6.61
C SER A 22 -4.46 4.18 -7.33
N PHE A 23 -3.44 4.81 -6.80
CA PHE A 23 -2.06 4.72 -7.26
C PHE A 23 -1.17 4.22 -6.12
N GLU A 24 -0.23 3.36 -6.46
CA GLU A 24 0.76 2.80 -5.55
C GLU A 24 2.13 2.85 -6.24
N PRO A 25 3.21 3.25 -5.55
CA PRO A 25 4.55 3.17 -6.11
C PRO A 25 4.96 1.70 -6.22
N VAL A 26 5.68 1.38 -7.29
CA VAL A 26 6.31 0.06 -7.42
C VAL A 26 7.32 -0.13 -6.27
N HIS A 27 7.20 -1.24 -5.55
CA HIS A 27 8.14 -1.67 -4.52
C HIS A 27 9.17 -2.62 -5.12
N GLU A 28 10.46 -2.36 -4.90
CA GLU A 28 11.53 -3.22 -5.39
C GLU A 28 11.76 -4.40 -4.43
N PHE A 29 11.42 -5.60 -4.89
CA PHE A 29 11.66 -6.84 -4.16
C PHE A 29 13.02 -7.45 -4.48
N PRO A 30 13.67 -8.10 -3.50
CA PRO A 30 14.86 -8.90 -3.76
C PRO A 30 14.54 -10.10 -4.66
N GLY A 31 15.51 -10.55 -5.45
CA GLY A 31 15.37 -11.71 -6.35
C GLY A 31 14.85 -11.41 -7.75
N ILE A 32 14.51 -10.15 -8.06
CA ILE A 32 14.22 -9.69 -9.42
C ILE A 32 15.48 -9.04 -10.01
N SER A 33 15.79 -9.35 -11.28
CA SER A 33 17.01 -8.87 -11.95
C SER A 33 17.05 -7.34 -12.08
N GLU A 34 18.24 -6.76 -12.00
CA GLU A 34 18.46 -5.31 -12.11
C GLU A 34 17.92 -4.72 -13.43
N ASP A 35 18.03 -5.44 -14.54
CA ASP A 35 17.52 -5.01 -15.85
C ASP A 35 16.00 -4.78 -15.82
N ILE A 36 15.25 -5.64 -15.13
CA ILE A 36 13.81 -5.47 -14.94
C ILE A 36 13.54 -4.23 -14.09
N TRP A 37 14.30 -4.02 -13.02
CA TRP A 37 14.10 -2.83 -12.17
C TRP A 37 14.49 -1.53 -12.87
N ASN A 38 15.50 -1.55 -13.73
CA ASN A 38 15.84 -0.40 -14.56
C ASN A 38 14.72 -0.03 -15.52
N ASP A 39 13.96 -1.03 -15.96
CA ASP A 39 12.84 -0.87 -16.85
C ASP A 39 11.57 -0.37 -16.13
N ILE A 40 11.17 -0.97 -15.00
CA ILE A 40 9.89 -0.67 -14.32
C ILE A 40 10.02 0.28 -13.12
N GLY A 41 11.18 0.31 -12.48
CA GLY A 41 11.45 1.03 -11.24
C GLY A 41 11.42 2.55 -11.40
N ILE A 42 11.37 3.26 -10.27
CA ILE A 42 11.33 4.72 -10.25
C ILE A 42 12.76 5.25 -10.37
N ARG A 43 13.14 5.65 -11.60
CA ARG A 43 14.49 6.17 -11.91
C ARG A 43 14.55 7.69 -12.04
N ASN A 44 13.57 8.30 -12.71
CA ASN A 44 13.44 9.76 -12.79
C ASN A 44 12.64 10.29 -11.60
N LYS A 45 13.34 10.70 -10.54
CA LYS A 45 12.73 11.22 -9.30
C LYS A 45 12.01 12.54 -9.52
N GLU A 46 12.56 13.46 -10.31
CA GLU A 46 11.92 14.75 -10.56
C GLU A 46 10.57 14.57 -11.25
N LYS A 47 10.53 13.80 -12.35
CA LYS A 47 9.28 13.47 -13.04
C LYS A 47 8.30 12.77 -12.11
N PHE A 48 8.77 11.81 -11.31
CA PHE A 48 7.93 11.13 -10.32
C PHE A 48 7.30 12.11 -9.33
N HIS A 49 8.09 13.04 -8.76
CA HIS A 49 7.58 14.04 -7.82
C HIS A 49 6.52 14.94 -8.50
N CYS A 50 6.81 15.46 -9.70
CA CYS A 50 5.88 16.28 -10.46
C CYS A 50 4.57 15.53 -10.77
N THR A 51 4.66 14.25 -11.17
CA THR A 51 3.49 13.41 -11.41
C THR A 51 2.66 13.24 -10.14
N VAL A 52 3.28 12.97 -8.99
CA VAL A 52 2.54 12.82 -7.72
C VAL A 52 1.91 14.15 -7.27
N ASP A 53 2.60 15.27 -7.45
CA ASP A 53 2.03 16.61 -7.18
C ASP A 53 0.81 16.89 -8.07
N HIS A 54 0.86 16.48 -9.35
CA HIS A 54 -0.28 16.57 -10.27
C HIS A 54 -1.47 15.72 -9.82
N ILE A 55 -1.23 14.47 -9.37
CA ILE A 55 -2.28 13.61 -8.79
C ILE A 55 -2.94 14.31 -7.59
N ILE A 56 -2.12 14.90 -6.69
CA ILE A 56 -2.63 15.62 -5.52
C ILE A 56 -3.51 16.80 -5.95
N GLU A 57 -3.12 17.53 -6.99
CA GLU A 57 -3.90 18.67 -7.49
C GLU A 57 -5.23 18.23 -8.10
N LEU A 58 -5.23 17.20 -8.94
CA LEU A 58 -6.47 16.60 -9.46
C LEU A 58 -7.38 16.10 -8.33
N LYS A 59 -6.82 15.50 -7.27
CA LYS A 59 -7.64 15.10 -6.11
C LYS A 59 -8.32 16.29 -5.44
N LYS A 60 -7.63 17.42 -5.26
CA LYS A 60 -8.24 18.64 -4.69
C LYS A 60 -9.37 19.19 -5.56
N GLN A 61 -9.29 19.01 -6.86
CA GLN A 61 -10.33 19.38 -7.82
C GLN A 61 -11.52 18.40 -7.83
N GLY A 62 -11.49 17.34 -7.01
CA GLY A 62 -12.60 16.38 -6.87
C GLY A 62 -12.58 15.25 -7.90
N TYR A 63 -11.45 15.00 -8.57
CA TYR A 63 -11.29 13.80 -9.39
C TYR A 63 -11.35 12.52 -8.54
N PRO A 64 -11.76 11.37 -9.10
CA PRO A 64 -12.11 10.16 -8.33
C PRO A 64 -10.87 9.36 -7.88
N ILE A 65 -9.92 10.05 -7.25
CA ILE A 65 -8.68 9.51 -6.74
C ILE A 65 -8.90 9.16 -5.28
N ILE A 66 -8.74 7.88 -5.01
CA ILE A 66 -8.92 7.28 -3.69
C ILE A 66 -7.89 7.79 -2.70
N ASN A 67 -6.61 7.75 -3.08
CA ASN A 67 -5.51 7.90 -2.15
C ASN A 67 -5.67 9.18 -1.33
N SER A 68 -5.39 9.14 -0.04
CA SER A 68 -5.34 10.34 0.79
C SER A 68 -4.20 11.25 0.32
N LYS A 69 -4.35 12.57 0.53
CA LYS A 69 -3.25 13.50 0.25
C LYS A 69 -2.05 13.21 1.15
N THR A 70 -2.31 12.72 2.36
CA THR A 70 -1.27 12.29 3.30
C THR A 70 -0.42 11.17 2.70
N TYR A 71 -1.06 10.09 2.22
CA TYR A 71 -0.37 8.98 1.56
C TYR A 71 0.40 9.44 0.32
N LEU A 72 -0.23 10.23 -0.57
CA LEU A 72 0.43 10.70 -1.79
C LEU A 72 1.69 11.53 -1.48
N LYS A 73 1.69 12.34 -0.42
CA LYS A 73 2.89 13.07 0.02
C LYS A 73 3.98 12.13 0.54
N MET A 74 3.62 11.09 1.30
CA MET A 74 4.57 10.06 1.76
C MET A 74 5.21 9.33 0.59
N VAL A 75 4.41 9.00 -0.43
CA VAL A 75 4.88 8.41 -1.69
C VAL A 75 5.84 9.34 -2.43
N ARG A 76 5.46 10.61 -2.61
CA ARG A 76 6.30 11.63 -3.26
C ARG A 76 7.63 11.77 -2.56
N ASP A 77 7.62 11.92 -1.23
CA ASP A 77 8.80 12.26 -0.44
C ASP A 77 9.65 11.02 -0.07
N GLY A 78 9.13 9.81 -0.31
CA GLY A 78 9.74 8.56 0.12
C GLY A 78 9.82 8.40 1.64
N LYS A 79 8.96 9.12 2.39
CA LYS A 79 8.99 9.19 3.86
C LYS A 79 7.83 8.40 4.46
N MET A 80 8.16 7.32 5.16
CA MET A 80 7.19 6.43 5.80
C MET A 80 6.91 6.87 7.24
N ASP A 81 6.26 8.03 7.39
CA ASP A 81 5.85 8.56 8.70
C ASP A 81 4.52 7.94 9.17
N TYR A 82 4.55 6.64 9.46
CA TYR A 82 3.41 5.93 10.05
C TYR A 82 3.87 4.69 10.83
N LYS A 83 3.09 4.30 11.85
CA LYS A 83 3.25 2.99 12.50
C LYS A 83 2.40 1.97 11.76
N CYS A 84 3.02 0.95 11.19
CA CYS A 84 2.29 -0.12 10.52
C CYS A 84 1.36 -0.85 11.52
N ARG A 85 0.11 -1.03 11.12
CA ARG A 85 -0.90 -1.79 11.86
C ARG A 85 -1.44 -2.96 11.04
N ALA A 86 -0.91 -3.22 9.85
CA ALA A 86 -1.33 -4.30 8.96
C ALA A 86 -1.38 -5.64 9.71
N SER A 87 -0.40 -5.89 10.60
CA SER A 87 -0.35 -7.12 11.38
C SER A 87 -1.58 -7.37 12.26
N GLY A 88 -2.33 -6.34 12.62
CA GLY A 88 -3.55 -6.46 13.44
C GLY A 88 -4.86 -6.52 12.64
N ILE A 89 -4.84 -6.26 11.33
CA ILE A 89 -6.06 -6.05 10.54
C ILE A 89 -6.05 -6.75 9.17
N ILE A 90 -4.93 -7.33 8.74
CA ILE A 90 -4.80 -7.99 7.44
C ILE A 90 -4.39 -9.44 7.62
N MET A 91 -5.11 -10.31 6.91
CA MET A 91 -4.86 -11.74 6.79
C MET A 91 -4.74 -12.08 5.31
N ASN A 92 -3.57 -12.53 4.87
CA ASN A 92 -3.40 -13.14 3.55
C ASN A 92 -3.38 -14.65 3.75
N VAL A 93 -4.24 -15.37 3.04
CA VAL A 93 -4.22 -16.82 3.01
C VAL A 93 -3.70 -17.24 1.65
N THR A 94 -2.58 -17.94 1.64
CA THR A 94 -1.98 -18.49 0.42
C THR A 94 -2.80 -19.68 -0.08
N HIS A 95 -2.56 -20.09 -1.33
CA HIS A 95 -3.21 -21.24 -1.95
C HIS A 95 -3.08 -22.58 -1.20
N ASP A 96 -2.07 -22.76 -0.34
CA ASP A 96 -1.87 -23.95 0.48
C ASP A 96 -2.45 -23.83 1.90
N GLY A 97 -3.15 -22.73 2.19
CA GLY A 97 -3.76 -22.47 3.50
C GLY A 97 -2.82 -21.82 4.51
N THR A 98 -1.59 -21.46 4.13
CA THR A 98 -0.70 -20.70 5.01
C THR A 98 -1.26 -19.31 5.26
N LEU A 99 -1.34 -18.91 6.54
CA LEU A 99 -1.68 -17.55 6.93
C LEU A 99 -0.42 -16.69 6.99
N GLU A 100 -0.48 -15.52 6.39
CA GLU A 100 0.53 -14.47 6.46
C GLU A 100 -0.16 -13.14 6.79
N THR A 101 0.57 -12.18 7.35
CA THR A 101 0.00 -10.85 7.64
C THR A 101 0.66 -9.71 6.85
N CYS A 102 1.80 -9.96 6.21
CA CYS A 102 2.55 -8.96 5.47
C CYS A 102 3.20 -9.56 4.23
N ARG A 103 2.87 -9.00 3.05
CA ARG A 103 3.43 -9.43 1.75
C ARG A 103 4.89 -9.03 1.51
N VAL A 104 5.44 -8.15 2.36
CA VAL A 104 6.86 -7.76 2.30
C VAL A 104 7.72 -8.84 2.95
N HIS A 105 7.28 -9.35 4.10
CA HIS A 105 8.02 -10.34 4.87
C HIS A 105 7.67 -11.79 4.48
N ASN A 106 6.42 -12.06 4.07
CA ASN A 106 5.92 -13.40 3.71
C ASN A 106 6.23 -14.47 4.77
N GLU A 107 6.15 -14.09 6.04
CA GLU A 107 6.39 -15.00 7.17
C GLU A 107 5.12 -15.80 7.47
N SER A 108 5.28 -17.13 7.55
CA SER A 108 4.20 -18.08 7.84
C SER A 108 3.79 -17.99 9.31
N LEU A 109 2.49 -17.79 9.55
CA LEU A 109 1.89 -17.69 10.87
C LEU A 109 1.24 -19.00 11.34
N GLY A 110 1.16 -20.00 10.45
CA GLY A 110 0.44 -21.27 10.63
C GLY A 110 -0.48 -21.58 9.45
N ASN A 111 -1.19 -22.72 9.50
CA ASN A 111 -2.04 -23.17 8.40
C ASN A 111 -3.51 -23.26 8.79
N VAL A 112 -4.36 -22.45 8.15
CA VAL A 112 -5.77 -22.32 8.53
C VAL A 112 -6.62 -23.54 8.15
N ILE A 113 -6.17 -24.39 7.23
CA ILE A 113 -6.87 -25.61 6.83
C ILE A 113 -6.78 -26.65 7.95
N TRP A 114 -5.61 -26.74 8.59
CA TRP A 114 -5.35 -27.74 9.64
C TRP A 114 -5.70 -27.22 11.03
N ASP A 115 -5.32 -25.98 11.34
CA ASP A 115 -5.36 -25.45 12.69
C ASP A 115 -6.58 -24.52 12.93
N GLY A 116 -7.21 -24.04 11.85
CA GLY A 116 -8.33 -23.10 11.90
C GLY A 116 -7.90 -21.65 12.13
N PHE A 117 -8.66 -20.69 11.56
CA PHE A 117 -8.33 -19.26 11.60
C PHE A 117 -8.11 -18.70 13.02
N GLU A 118 -9.01 -19.02 13.96
CA GLU A 118 -8.94 -18.47 15.31
C GLU A 118 -7.68 -18.92 16.06
N SER A 119 -7.34 -20.21 15.93
CA SER A 119 -6.14 -20.80 16.56
C SER A 119 -4.88 -20.14 16.01
N VAL A 120 -4.74 -20.13 14.68
CA VAL A 120 -3.58 -19.53 14.01
C VAL A 120 -3.45 -18.04 14.37
N TRP A 121 -4.55 -17.29 14.38
CA TRP A 121 -4.52 -15.85 14.68
C TRP A 121 -4.11 -15.53 16.12
N LYS A 122 -4.59 -16.32 17.09
CA LYS A 122 -4.24 -16.18 18.50
C LYS A 122 -2.79 -16.60 18.75
N ASN A 123 -2.38 -17.76 18.23
CA ASN A 123 -1.05 -18.31 18.48
C ASN A 123 0.06 -17.49 17.80
N SER A 124 -0.26 -16.78 16.72
CA SER A 124 0.70 -15.93 15.99
C SER A 124 0.82 -14.50 16.52
N GLU A 125 0.12 -14.11 17.61
CA GLU A 125 0.06 -12.72 18.05
C GLU A 125 1.45 -12.09 18.32
N GLU A 126 2.33 -12.80 19.02
CA GLU A 126 3.68 -12.33 19.32
C GLU A 126 4.52 -12.18 18.05
N HIS A 127 4.54 -13.21 17.21
CA HIS A 127 5.25 -13.21 15.93
C HIS A 127 4.75 -12.07 15.00
N ARG A 128 3.44 -11.81 14.98
CA ARG A 128 2.87 -10.66 14.24
C ARG A 128 3.34 -9.30 14.76
N LYS A 129 3.65 -9.16 16.06
CA LYS A 129 4.24 -7.94 16.63
C LYS A 129 5.70 -7.81 16.23
N GLU A 130 6.47 -8.89 16.34
CA GLU A 130 7.89 -8.94 15.96
C GLU A 130 8.11 -8.55 14.49
N ILE A 131 7.27 -9.03 13.58
CA ILE A 131 7.31 -8.65 12.15
C ILE A 131 7.25 -7.13 11.98
N VAL A 132 6.37 -6.46 12.74
CA VAL A 132 6.19 -5.00 12.61
C VAL A 132 7.31 -4.23 13.30
N GLU A 133 7.78 -4.68 14.46
CA GLU A 133 8.87 -4.03 15.21
C GLU A 133 10.19 -4.04 14.45
N ASN A 134 10.45 -5.10 13.67
CA ASN A 134 11.66 -5.23 12.86
C ASN A 134 11.50 -4.70 11.42
N CYS A 135 10.36 -4.09 11.09
CA CYS A 135 10.06 -3.61 9.74
C CYS A 135 10.63 -2.20 9.48
N SER A 136 11.30 -2.01 8.35
CA SER A 136 11.75 -0.69 7.87
C SER A 136 10.62 0.19 7.30
N GLY A 137 9.39 -0.33 7.24
CA GLY A 137 8.23 0.31 6.61
C GLY A 137 8.10 0.00 5.12
N CYS A 138 6.90 0.27 4.57
CA CYS A 138 6.63 0.22 3.14
C CYS A 138 5.61 1.31 2.74
N LEU A 139 5.39 1.47 1.43
CA LEU A 139 4.38 2.40 0.90
C LEU A 139 3.24 1.67 0.18
N PHE A 140 3.00 0.40 0.55
CA PHE A 140 1.83 -0.31 0.06
C PHE A 140 0.57 0.40 0.53
N PHE A 141 -0.23 0.84 -0.45
CA PHE A 141 -1.43 1.63 -0.28
C PHE A 141 -2.36 1.01 0.77
N GLY A 142 -2.63 -0.30 0.63
CA GLY A 142 -3.49 -1.04 1.55
C GLY A 142 -2.96 -1.12 2.98
N TYR A 143 -1.65 -1.01 3.19
CA TYR A 143 -1.05 -1.07 4.53
C TYR A 143 -0.96 0.33 5.15
N THR A 144 -0.43 1.29 4.40
CA THR A 144 -0.22 2.66 4.87
C THR A 144 -1.53 3.35 5.19
N GLU A 145 -2.52 3.33 4.29
CA GLU A 145 -3.78 4.07 4.47
C GLU A 145 -4.61 3.49 5.62
N ASN A 146 -4.70 2.15 5.71
CA ASN A 146 -5.39 1.51 6.82
C ASN A 146 -4.67 1.76 8.15
N SER A 147 -3.34 1.82 8.16
CA SER A 147 -2.58 2.15 9.37
C SER A 147 -2.77 3.61 9.80
N LEU A 148 -2.82 4.54 8.85
CA LEU A 148 -3.13 5.95 9.11
C LEU A 148 -4.56 6.12 9.63
N MET A 149 -5.53 5.43 9.03
CA MET A 149 -6.91 5.41 9.49
C MET A 149 -7.01 4.90 10.94
N GLN A 150 -6.41 3.75 11.25
CA GLN A 150 -6.39 3.16 12.59
C GLN A 150 -5.64 4.03 13.62
N SER A 151 -4.78 4.93 13.15
CA SER A 151 -4.08 5.93 13.97
C SER A 151 -4.83 7.27 14.05
N PHE A 152 -6.08 7.31 13.60
CA PHE A 152 -6.96 8.48 13.60
C PHE A 152 -6.41 9.69 12.84
N ASN A 153 -5.70 9.47 11.73
CA ASN A 153 -5.34 10.57 10.86
C ASN A 153 -6.63 11.23 10.30
N PRO A 154 -6.89 12.52 10.59
CA PRO A 154 -8.16 13.15 10.30
C PRO A 154 -8.43 13.29 8.80
N GLU A 155 -7.40 13.55 7.98
CA GLU A 155 -7.57 13.69 6.53
C GLU A 155 -7.91 12.34 5.89
N VAL A 156 -7.25 11.27 6.33
CA VAL A 156 -7.57 9.91 5.89
C VAL A 156 -8.99 9.53 6.32
N LEU A 157 -9.39 9.82 7.56
CA LEU A 157 -10.74 9.53 8.06
C LEU A 157 -11.83 10.28 7.30
N MET A 158 -11.65 11.58 7.03
CA MET A 158 -12.63 12.40 6.30
C MET A 158 -12.82 11.94 4.84
N HIS A 159 -11.81 11.31 4.27
CA HIS A 159 -11.83 10.82 2.90
C HIS A 159 -11.83 9.29 2.83
N TYR A 160 -12.18 8.63 3.93
CA TYR A 160 -12.28 7.18 3.99
C TYR A 160 -13.56 6.74 3.30
N GLU A 161 -13.41 6.19 2.10
CA GLU A 161 -14.53 5.75 1.26
C GLU A 161 -14.40 4.28 0.83
N TRP A 162 -13.68 3.48 1.63
CA TRP A 162 -13.22 2.11 1.31
C TRP A 162 -13.94 0.97 2.08
N MET A 163 -15.02 1.30 2.79
CA MET A 163 -16.06 0.35 3.24
C MET A 163 -17.41 0.87 2.76
#